data_AF-A0A1E3PN64-F1
#
_entry.id   AF-A0A1E3PN64-F1
#
_cell.length_a   1.000
_cell.length_b   1.000
_cell.length_c   1.000
_cell.angle_alpha   90.00
_cell.angle_beta   90.00
_cell.angle_gamma   90.00
#
_symmetry.space_group_name_H-M   'P 1'
#
loop_
_entity.id
_entity.type
_entity.pdbx_description
1 polymer ?
#
loop_
_entity_poly.entity_id
_entity_poly.type
_entity_poly.pdbx_seq_one_letter_code
_entity_poly.pdbx_strand_id
1 'polypeptide(L)'
;MTDDYNYDETYVYDSDGPLPVAREITRAAFCGDSFDINNLLTEYHRYQTLEDLRSQLQHWGKTIQQELVNVINEDYGDFIELGQQLDGGVEKVASVETSLRSFRSDVNDIKTKLDDDTQLIDGLLSSQRKLSYLESQIRALITYEQKISDLELELVSEFDSENLRQVLIMNPILAMRSIVVSYLAVKKFPTVFPQPDHPMITSQVSRLGNLRTSINSRMKSLMAEAEPCDKYELILLYRHLGEIKEGIKSLK
;
A
#
# COMPACT_ATOMS: atom_id res chain seq x y z
N MET A 1 30.32 116.24 -31.68
CA MET A 1 31.26 116.28 -30.55
C MET A 1 30.71 115.30 -29.54
N THR A 2 31.18 114.07 -29.41
CA THR A 2 32.44 113.46 -29.86
C THR A 2 32.18 111.96 -29.88
N ASP A 3 32.69 111.29 -30.91
CA ASP A 3 32.61 109.84 -31.08
C ASP A 3 33.31 109.09 -29.94
N ASP A 4 32.76 107.97 -29.50
CA ASP A 4 33.49 106.97 -28.73
C ASP A 4 33.22 105.59 -29.34
N TYR A 5 34.08 105.23 -30.29
CA TYR A 5 34.13 103.92 -30.93
C TYR A 5 34.85 102.96 -30.00
N ASN A 6 34.13 102.09 -29.29
CA ASN A 6 34.74 100.95 -28.63
C ASN A 6 34.68 99.72 -29.56
N TYR A 7 35.68 99.61 -30.43
CA TYR A 7 36.00 98.40 -31.17
C TYR A 7 36.74 97.45 -30.23
N ASP A 8 36.08 96.41 -29.75
CA ASP A 8 36.76 95.26 -29.10
C ASP A 8 36.79 94.09 -30.11
N GLU A 9 37.68 94.21 -31.09
CA GLU A 9 38.04 93.14 -32.02
C GLU A 9 39.28 92.42 -31.51
N THR A 10 39.09 91.41 -30.67
CA THR A 10 40.10 90.37 -30.45
C THR A 10 39.70 89.10 -31.20
N TYR A 11 39.85 89.11 -32.53
CA TYR A 11 39.89 87.87 -33.30
C TYR A 11 41.27 87.22 -33.09
N VAL A 12 41.34 86.33 -32.10
CA VAL A 12 42.47 85.42 -31.93
C VAL A 12 42.39 84.39 -33.06
N TYR A 13 43.07 84.66 -34.17
CA TYR A 13 43.42 83.62 -35.13
C TYR A 13 44.50 82.74 -34.50
N ASP A 14 44.08 81.60 -33.94
CA ASP A 14 44.96 80.54 -33.49
C ASP A 14 45.56 79.86 -34.74
N SER A 15 46.64 80.45 -35.25
CA SER A 15 47.26 80.12 -36.53
C SER A 15 48.43 79.14 -36.37
N ASP A 16 48.25 78.01 -35.69
CA ASP A 16 49.25 76.90 -35.67
C ASP A 16 48.64 75.54 -35.24
N GLY A 17 47.43 75.21 -35.73
CA GLY A 17 46.82 73.88 -35.58
C GLY A 17 46.77 73.10 -36.90
N PRO A 18 46.97 71.77 -36.91
CA PRO A 18 46.78 70.95 -38.11
C PRO A 18 45.34 71.12 -38.63
N LEU A 19 45.18 71.20 -39.97
CA LEU A 19 43.89 71.36 -40.62
C LEU A 19 42.87 70.33 -40.08
N PRO A 20 41.62 70.73 -39.79
CA PRO A 20 40.60 69.81 -39.33
C PRO A 20 40.37 68.72 -40.39
N VAL A 21 40.56 67.46 -40.01
CA VAL A 21 40.27 66.31 -40.87
C VAL A 21 38.75 66.15 -40.96
N ALA A 22 38.23 65.89 -42.17
CA ALA A 22 36.82 65.62 -42.37
C ALA A 22 36.35 64.45 -41.50
N ARG A 23 35.29 64.67 -40.71
CA ARG A 23 34.67 63.65 -39.86
C ARG A 23 33.46 63.06 -40.57
N GLU A 24 33.50 61.76 -40.85
CA GLU A 24 32.36 61.03 -41.38
C GLU A 24 31.31 60.78 -40.28
N ILE A 25 30.04 60.90 -40.62
CA ILE A 25 28.94 60.57 -39.70
C ILE A 25 28.89 59.05 -39.55
N THR A 26 29.02 58.56 -38.31
CA THR A 26 28.92 57.12 -37.99
C THR A 26 27.52 56.75 -37.48
N ARG A 27 27.15 55.47 -37.59
CA ARG A 27 25.86 54.94 -37.10
C ARG A 27 25.58 55.30 -35.64
N ALA A 28 26.62 55.36 -34.81
CA ALA A 28 26.52 55.67 -33.38
C ALA A 28 25.89 57.04 -33.10
N ALA A 29 26.03 58.00 -34.02
CA ALA A 29 25.42 59.33 -33.91
C ALA A 29 23.87 59.29 -33.92
N PHE A 30 23.28 58.17 -34.36
CA PHE A 30 21.82 57.97 -34.44
C PHE A 30 21.27 57.03 -33.36
N CYS A 31 22.11 56.45 -32.51
CA CYS A 31 21.70 55.43 -31.51
C CYS A 31 21.50 55.97 -30.09
N GLY A 32 21.47 57.29 -29.89
CA GLY A 32 21.27 57.89 -28.57
C GLY A 32 19.81 57.87 -28.11
N ASP A 33 19.58 57.78 -26.79
CA ASP A 33 18.24 57.79 -26.16
C ASP A 33 17.40 59.03 -26.50
N SER A 34 18.06 60.16 -26.78
CA SER A 34 17.45 61.38 -27.29
C SER A 34 18.27 61.94 -28.45
N PHE A 35 17.74 61.85 -29.67
CA PHE A 35 18.36 62.39 -30.86
C PHE A 35 18.08 63.90 -31.00
N ASP A 36 19.13 64.72 -30.95
CA ASP A 36 19.05 66.17 -31.22
C ASP A 36 19.84 66.53 -32.48
N ILE A 37 19.11 66.94 -33.52
CA ILE A 37 19.64 67.35 -34.82
C ILE A 37 20.57 68.54 -34.67
N ASN A 38 20.26 69.48 -33.76
CA ASN A 38 21.05 70.70 -33.63
C ASN A 38 22.44 70.38 -33.09
N ASN A 39 22.54 69.52 -32.07
CA ASN A 39 23.81 69.08 -31.51
C ASN A 39 24.66 68.32 -32.55
N LEU A 40 24.04 67.43 -33.31
CA LEU A 40 24.72 66.72 -34.41
C LEU A 40 25.22 67.71 -35.46
N LEU A 41 24.39 68.63 -35.95
CA LEU A 41 24.83 69.60 -36.95
C LEU A 41 25.95 70.51 -36.42
N THR A 42 25.90 70.94 -35.15
CA THR A 42 26.96 71.76 -34.56
C THR A 42 28.29 71.03 -34.42
N GLU A 43 28.26 69.72 -34.17
CA GLU A 43 29.47 68.91 -34.02
C GLU A 43 30.17 68.68 -35.37
N TYR A 44 29.42 68.53 -36.47
CA TYR A 44 29.97 68.19 -37.78
C TYR A 44 30.13 69.39 -38.73
N HIS A 45 29.45 70.52 -38.51
CA HIS A 45 29.55 71.72 -39.37
C HIS A 45 30.97 72.32 -39.43
N ARG A 46 31.81 72.08 -38.41
CA ARG A 46 33.21 72.59 -38.38
C ARG A 46 34.20 71.76 -39.20
N TYR A 47 33.79 70.58 -39.68
CA TYR A 47 34.71 69.61 -40.26
C TYR A 47 34.38 69.22 -41.72
N GLN A 48 33.28 69.70 -42.32
CA GLN A 48 32.88 69.32 -43.69
C GLN A 48 32.03 70.37 -44.42
N THR A 49 31.91 70.24 -45.75
CA THR A 49 31.01 71.08 -46.54
C THR A 49 29.55 70.69 -46.32
N LEU A 50 28.64 71.64 -46.52
CA LEU A 50 27.20 71.42 -46.32
C LEU A 50 26.63 70.43 -47.34
N GLU A 51 27.22 70.35 -48.53
CA GLU A 51 26.83 69.40 -49.58
C GLU A 51 27.22 67.95 -49.25
N ASP A 52 28.40 67.75 -48.64
CA ASP A 52 28.84 66.45 -48.17
C ASP A 52 28.02 65.97 -46.97
N LEU A 53 27.71 66.87 -46.04
CA LEU A 53 26.84 66.60 -44.89
C LEU A 53 25.45 66.17 -45.37
N ARG A 54 24.88 66.89 -46.35
CA ARG A 54 23.58 66.56 -46.95
C ARG A 54 23.58 65.18 -47.59
N SER A 55 24.63 64.86 -48.36
CA SER A 55 24.75 63.57 -49.04
C SER A 55 24.89 62.41 -48.04
N GLN A 56 25.69 62.58 -46.98
CA GLN A 56 25.84 61.59 -45.92
C GLN A 56 24.53 61.36 -45.15
N LEU A 57 23.79 62.41 -44.80
CA LEU A 57 22.49 62.27 -44.14
C LEU A 57 21.45 61.58 -45.02
N GLN A 58 21.43 61.87 -46.32
CA GLN A 58 20.53 61.18 -47.27
C GLN A 58 20.89 59.69 -47.42
N HIS A 59 22.19 59.36 -47.42
CA HIS A 59 22.65 57.98 -47.43
C HIS A 59 22.19 57.24 -46.16
N TRP A 60 22.49 57.78 -44.98
CA TRP A 60 22.09 57.19 -43.71
C TRP A 60 20.57 57.08 -43.55
N GLY A 61 19.79 58.05 -44.03
CA GLY A 61 18.33 57.97 -44.03
C GLY A 61 17.79 56.77 -44.82
N LYS A 62 18.39 56.48 -45.98
CA LYS A 62 18.02 55.29 -46.78
C LYS A 62 18.47 54.00 -46.09
N THR A 63 19.70 53.97 -45.57
CA THR A 63 20.25 52.80 -44.87
C THR A 63 19.42 52.44 -43.63
N ILE A 64 19.09 53.42 -42.80
CA ILE A 64 18.26 53.21 -41.59
C ILE A 64 16.85 52.77 -41.97
N GLN A 65 16.26 53.34 -43.02
CA GLN A 65 14.94 52.92 -43.50
C GLN A 65 14.94 51.47 -43.99
N GLN A 66 16.01 51.03 -44.67
CA GLN A 66 16.18 49.63 -45.08
C GLN A 66 16.44 48.72 -43.87
N GLU A 67 17.28 49.12 -42.91
CA GLU A 67 17.49 48.37 -41.66
C GLU A 67 16.17 48.18 -40.90
N LEU A 68 15.34 49.21 -40.80
CA LEU A 68 14.04 49.12 -40.13
C LEU A 68 13.08 48.15 -40.82
N VAL A 69 13.02 48.18 -42.16
CA VAL A 69 12.20 47.24 -42.92
C VAL A 69 12.73 45.81 -42.79
N ASN A 70 14.05 45.63 -42.75
CA ASN A 70 14.67 44.33 -42.59
C ASN A 70 14.42 43.75 -41.19
N VAL A 71 14.59 44.53 -40.12
CA VAL A 71 14.30 44.11 -38.73
C VAL A 71 12.84 43.73 -38.58
N ILE A 72 11.93 44.56 -39.11
CA ILE A 72 10.50 44.25 -39.07
C ILE A 72 10.22 42.95 -39.84
N ASN A 73 10.79 42.77 -41.03
CA ASN A 73 10.54 41.58 -41.84
C ASN A 73 11.20 40.31 -41.29
N GLU A 74 12.36 40.41 -40.63
CA GLU A 74 13.03 39.31 -39.94
C GLU A 74 12.18 38.84 -38.76
N ASP A 75 11.68 39.76 -37.93
CA ASP A 75 10.93 39.40 -36.72
C ASP A 75 9.45 39.08 -37.00
N TYR A 76 8.87 39.57 -38.11
CA TYR A 76 7.45 39.39 -38.43
C TYR A 76 7.06 37.91 -38.61
N GLY A 77 7.96 37.10 -39.18
CA GLY A 77 7.74 35.66 -39.32
C GLY A 77 7.57 34.97 -37.97
N ASP A 78 8.46 35.27 -37.03
CA ASP A 78 8.48 34.70 -35.69
C ASP A 78 7.24 35.10 -34.88
N PHE A 79 6.80 36.36 -34.98
CA PHE A 79 5.58 36.82 -34.30
C PHE A 79 4.30 36.17 -34.83
N ILE A 80 4.20 35.92 -36.14
CA ILE A 80 3.07 35.19 -36.73
C ILE A 80 3.10 33.73 -36.28
N GLU A 81 4.26 33.08 -36.25
CA GLU A 81 4.41 31.70 -35.79
C GLU A 81 4.02 31.56 -34.31
N LEU A 82 4.49 32.46 -33.44
CA LEU A 82 4.10 32.52 -32.03
C LEU A 82 2.59 32.74 -31.86
N GLY A 83 1.99 33.64 -32.66
CA GLY A 83 0.55 33.87 -32.65
C GLY A 83 -0.24 32.61 -33.03
N GLN A 84 0.17 31.89 -34.06
CA GLN A 84 -0.47 30.64 -34.49
C GLN A 84 -0.31 29.51 -33.46
N GLN A 85 0.87 29.39 -32.82
CA GLN A 85 1.10 28.42 -31.76
C GLN A 85 0.27 28.71 -30.50
N LEU A 86 0.07 29.98 -30.17
CA LEU A 86 -0.72 30.40 -29.02
C LEU A 86 -2.23 30.19 -29.24
N ASP A 87 -2.73 30.46 -30.45
CA ASP A 87 -4.15 30.31 -30.82
C ASP A 87 -4.65 28.87 -30.67
N GLY A 88 -3.81 27.87 -31.01
CA GLY A 88 -4.11 26.44 -30.79
C GLY A 88 -3.65 25.88 -29.44
N GLY A 89 -2.86 26.64 -28.67
CA GLY A 89 -2.29 26.18 -27.40
C GLY A 89 -3.34 26.05 -26.29
N VAL A 90 -4.27 26.99 -26.24
CA VAL A 90 -5.36 27.01 -25.24
C VAL A 90 -6.27 25.77 -25.39
N GLU A 91 -6.60 25.40 -26.63
CA GLU A 91 -7.43 24.24 -26.94
C GLU A 91 -6.75 22.91 -26.54
N LYS A 92 -5.44 22.79 -26.79
CA LYS A 92 -4.65 21.63 -26.35
C LYS A 92 -4.62 21.51 -24.84
N VAL A 93 -4.43 22.62 -24.12
CA VAL A 93 -4.46 22.63 -22.65
C VAL A 93 -5.83 22.24 -22.12
N ALA A 94 -6.91 22.78 -22.68
CA ALA A 94 -8.27 22.44 -22.30
C ALA A 94 -8.60 20.95 -22.57
N SER A 95 -8.10 20.39 -23.67
CA SER A 95 -8.23 18.97 -24.00
C SER A 95 -7.49 18.07 -22.99
N VAL A 96 -6.25 18.43 -22.63
CA VAL A 96 -5.48 17.73 -21.60
C VAL A 96 -6.16 17.82 -20.24
N GLU A 97 -6.68 18.98 -19.85
CA GLU A 97 -7.41 19.15 -18.60
C GLU A 97 -8.66 18.27 -18.54
N THR A 98 -9.42 18.21 -19.64
CA THR A 98 -10.60 17.35 -19.75
C THR A 98 -10.22 15.87 -19.63
N SER A 99 -9.15 15.45 -20.29
CA SER A 99 -8.62 14.08 -20.24
C SER A 99 -8.13 13.70 -18.84
N LEU A 100 -7.51 14.66 -18.12
CA LEU A 100 -7.09 14.46 -16.74
C LEU A 100 -8.28 14.34 -15.78
N ARG A 101 -9.34 15.11 -16.01
CA ARG A 101 -10.57 15.00 -15.22
C ARG A 101 -11.27 13.67 -15.45
N SER A 102 -11.37 13.19 -16.69
CA SER A 102 -11.95 11.87 -16.98
C SER A 102 -11.10 10.77 -16.36
N PHE A 103 -9.77 10.82 -16.53
CA PHE A 103 -8.87 9.84 -15.92
C PHE A 103 -8.99 9.81 -14.39
N ARG A 104 -9.10 10.97 -13.74
CA ARG A 104 -9.33 11.04 -12.29
C ARG A 104 -10.67 10.42 -11.89
N SER A 105 -11.72 10.60 -12.70
CA SER A 105 -13.01 9.94 -12.48
C SER A 105 -12.87 8.43 -12.59
N ASP A 106 -12.24 7.93 -13.66
CA ASP A 106 -12.03 6.51 -13.89
C ASP A 106 -11.25 5.84 -12.75
N VAL A 107 -10.20 6.51 -12.26
CA VAL A 107 -9.42 6.04 -11.11
C VAL A 107 -10.26 5.99 -9.83
N ASN A 108 -11.12 6.98 -9.60
CA ASN A 108 -12.03 6.96 -8.46
C ASN A 108 -13.05 5.83 -8.58
N ASP A 109 -13.58 5.58 -9.76
CA ASP A 109 -14.55 4.49 -10.01
C ASP A 109 -13.90 3.11 -9.84
N ILE A 110 -12.63 2.96 -10.22
CA ILE A 110 -11.86 1.74 -9.94
C ILE A 110 -11.63 1.61 -8.43
N LYS A 111 -11.31 2.70 -7.75
CA LYS A 111 -11.07 2.70 -6.30
C LYS A 111 -12.33 2.31 -5.53
N THR A 112 -13.50 2.81 -5.91
CA THR A 112 -14.77 2.45 -5.26
C THR A 112 -15.10 0.98 -5.48
N LYS A 113 -14.97 0.47 -6.71
CA LYS A 113 -15.15 -0.95 -7.01
C LYS A 113 -14.19 -1.84 -6.21
N LEU A 114 -12.93 -1.42 -6.08
CA LEU A 114 -11.95 -2.15 -5.29
C LEU A 114 -12.34 -2.16 -3.80
N ASP A 115 -12.83 -1.04 -3.27
CA ASP A 115 -13.30 -0.96 -1.88
C ASP A 115 -14.50 -1.89 -1.66
N ASP A 116 -15.49 -1.87 -2.56
CA ASP A 116 -16.65 -2.76 -2.53
C ASP A 116 -16.20 -4.24 -2.58
N ASP A 117 -15.30 -4.60 -3.50
CA ASP A 117 -14.75 -5.94 -3.61
C ASP A 117 -14.00 -6.37 -2.34
N THR A 118 -13.22 -5.48 -1.73
CA THR A 118 -12.55 -5.77 -0.46
C THR A 118 -13.54 -6.02 0.68
N GLN A 119 -14.61 -5.22 0.77
CA GLN A 119 -15.66 -5.42 1.77
C GLN A 119 -16.40 -6.74 1.55
N LEU A 120 -16.66 -7.12 0.29
CA LEU A 120 -17.25 -8.41 -0.04
C LEU A 120 -16.35 -9.57 0.34
N ILE A 121 -15.05 -9.49 0.04
CA ILE A 121 -14.06 -10.50 0.40
C ILE A 121 -13.98 -10.64 1.93
N ASP A 122 -13.95 -9.53 2.67
CA ASP A 122 -13.93 -9.55 4.13
C ASP A 122 -15.19 -10.19 4.72
N GLY A 123 -16.35 -9.88 4.13
CA GLY A 123 -17.62 -10.53 4.44
C GLY A 123 -17.56 -12.05 4.23
N LEU A 124 -17.08 -12.48 3.07
CA LEU A 124 -16.91 -13.90 2.72
C LEU A 124 -15.92 -14.60 3.67
N LEU A 125 -14.76 -14.01 3.95
CA LEU A 125 -13.78 -14.55 4.89
C LEU A 125 -14.35 -14.69 6.30
N SER A 126 -15.14 -13.71 6.76
CA SER A 126 -15.80 -13.79 8.07
C SER A 126 -16.79 -14.97 8.15
N SER A 127 -17.55 -15.20 7.07
CA SER A 127 -18.48 -16.33 6.97
C SER A 127 -17.73 -17.66 6.92
N GLN A 128 -16.63 -17.73 6.19
CA GLN A 128 -15.79 -18.93 6.08
C GLN A 128 -15.20 -19.29 7.45
N ARG A 129 -14.73 -18.30 8.21
CA ARG A 129 -14.23 -18.52 9.58
C ARG A 129 -15.32 -19.08 10.51
N LYS A 130 -16.54 -18.54 10.44
CA LYS A 130 -17.69 -19.07 11.21
C LYS A 130 -18.01 -20.51 10.83
N LEU A 131 -18.05 -20.82 9.54
CA LEU A 131 -18.30 -22.17 9.04
C LEU A 131 -17.20 -23.14 9.46
N SER A 132 -15.93 -22.76 9.35
CA SER A 132 -14.79 -23.58 9.78
C SER A 132 -14.81 -23.83 11.29
N TYR A 133 -15.18 -22.82 12.08
CA TYR A 133 -15.38 -22.98 13.53
C TYR A 133 -16.51 -23.97 13.85
N LEU A 134 -17.65 -23.87 13.17
CA LEU A 134 -18.76 -24.81 13.35
C LEU A 134 -18.38 -26.23 12.91
N GLU A 135 -17.68 -26.36 11.78
CA GLU A 135 -17.17 -27.64 11.29
C GLU A 135 -16.21 -28.29 12.30
N SER A 136 -15.30 -27.50 12.89
CA SER A 136 -14.38 -28.01 13.91
C SER A 136 -15.11 -28.55 15.14
N GLN A 137 -16.19 -27.88 15.56
CA GLN A 137 -17.04 -28.32 16.68
C GLN A 137 -17.79 -29.61 16.33
N ILE A 138 -18.38 -29.68 15.13
CA ILE A 138 -19.07 -30.91 14.68
C ILE A 138 -18.10 -32.08 14.61
N ARG A 139 -16.91 -31.89 14.01
CA ARG A 139 -15.89 -32.94 13.96
C ARG A 139 -15.49 -33.39 15.36
N ALA A 140 -15.31 -32.46 16.30
CA ALA A 140 -15.01 -32.80 17.69
C ALA A 140 -16.13 -33.63 18.34
N LEU A 141 -17.40 -33.27 18.10
CA LEU A 141 -18.56 -34.04 18.60
C LEU A 141 -18.66 -35.43 17.99
N ILE A 142 -18.42 -35.57 16.68
CA ILE A 142 -18.40 -36.88 15.99
C ILE A 142 -17.28 -37.74 16.54
N THR A 143 -16.07 -37.19 16.69
CA THR A 143 -14.94 -37.92 17.28
C THR A 143 -15.22 -38.32 18.73
N TYR A 144 -15.93 -37.49 19.50
CA TYR A 144 -16.37 -37.83 20.85
C TYR A 144 -17.32 -39.04 20.86
N GLU A 145 -18.34 -39.04 19.99
CA GLU A 145 -19.27 -40.16 19.85
C GLU A 145 -18.60 -41.45 19.37
N GLN A 146 -17.69 -41.34 18.40
CA GLN A 146 -16.89 -42.46 17.90
C GLN A 146 -16.05 -43.06 19.03
N LYS A 147 -15.34 -42.24 19.81
CA LYS A 147 -14.54 -42.72 20.94
C LYS A 147 -15.37 -43.42 22.01
N ILE A 148 -16.60 -42.96 22.27
CA ILE A 148 -17.50 -43.68 23.20
C ILE A 148 -17.86 -45.04 22.63
N SER A 149 -18.22 -45.09 21.35
CA SER A 149 -18.61 -46.33 20.67
C SER A 149 -17.45 -47.33 20.57
N ASP A 150 -16.24 -46.84 20.29
CA ASP A 150 -15.02 -47.65 20.27
C ASP A 150 -14.72 -48.22 21.65
N LEU A 151 -14.94 -47.46 22.73
CA LEU A 151 -14.76 -47.96 24.10
C LEU A 151 -15.80 -48.97 24.50
N GLU A 152 -17.05 -48.78 24.09
CA GLU A 152 -18.10 -49.79 24.28
C GLU A 152 -17.74 -51.07 23.53
N LEU A 153 -17.25 -50.96 22.29
CA LEU A 153 -16.82 -52.10 21.49
C LEU A 153 -15.59 -52.78 22.10
N GLU A 154 -14.59 -52.04 22.57
CA GLU A 154 -13.39 -52.62 23.20
C GLU A 154 -13.81 -53.45 24.41
N LEU A 155 -14.66 -52.87 25.27
CA LEU A 155 -15.15 -53.52 26.48
C LEU A 155 -16.06 -54.73 26.22
N VAL A 156 -16.74 -54.78 25.07
CA VAL A 156 -17.57 -55.91 24.64
C VAL A 156 -16.76 -56.96 23.87
N SER A 157 -15.85 -56.57 22.99
CA SER A 157 -15.09 -57.46 22.10
C SER A 157 -14.07 -58.32 22.85
N GLU A 158 -13.65 -57.88 24.04
CA GLU A 158 -12.85 -58.68 24.96
C GLU A 158 -13.63 -59.90 25.52
N PHE A 159 -14.93 -60.03 25.21
CA PHE A 159 -15.71 -61.24 25.49
C PHE A 159 -15.69 -62.28 24.35
N ASP A 160 -15.48 -61.90 23.07
CA ASP A 160 -15.88 -62.76 21.92
C ASP A 160 -14.79 -63.18 20.91
N SER A 161 -13.58 -62.61 20.86
CA SER A 161 -12.60 -62.95 19.78
C SER A 161 -11.39 -63.78 20.24
N GLU A 162 -11.30 -65.04 19.78
CA GLU A 162 -10.22 -66.00 20.06
C GLU A 162 -8.80 -65.53 19.64
N ASN A 163 -8.67 -64.59 18.70
CA ASN A 163 -7.36 -64.19 18.14
C ASN A 163 -6.73 -62.95 18.82
N LEU A 164 -7.50 -62.00 19.36
CA LEU A 164 -6.99 -60.86 20.15
C LEU A 164 -6.64 -61.28 21.59
N ARG A 165 -7.27 -62.37 22.05
CA ARG A 165 -6.95 -63.05 23.30
C ARG A 165 -5.45 -63.29 23.45
N GLN A 166 -4.71 -63.68 22.40
CA GLN A 166 -3.32 -64.10 22.58
C GLN A 166 -2.32 -62.98 22.92
N VAL A 167 -2.64 -61.71 22.60
CA VAL A 167 -1.79 -60.54 22.94
C VAL A 167 -2.35 -59.75 24.13
N LEU A 168 -3.67 -59.64 24.28
CA LEU A 168 -4.31 -58.94 25.41
C LEU A 168 -4.40 -59.80 26.69
N ILE A 169 -4.53 -61.13 26.59
CA ILE A 169 -4.43 -62.04 27.77
C ILE A 169 -3.02 -61.99 28.36
N MET A 170 -2.00 -61.65 27.58
CA MET A 170 -0.63 -61.59 28.06
C MET A 170 -0.43 -60.47 29.10
N ASN A 171 -1.25 -59.41 29.10
CA ASN A 171 -1.21 -58.31 30.07
C ASN A 171 -2.60 -57.68 30.28
N PRO A 172 -3.52 -58.34 31.02
CA PRO A 172 -4.89 -57.84 31.24
C PRO A 172 -4.92 -56.49 31.96
N ILE A 173 -3.93 -56.21 32.80
CA ILE A 173 -3.80 -54.95 33.54
C ILE A 173 -3.44 -53.79 32.60
N LEU A 174 -2.61 -54.04 31.58
CA LEU A 174 -2.23 -53.03 30.61
C LEU A 174 -3.41 -52.67 29.71
N ALA A 175 -4.20 -53.67 29.29
CA ALA A 175 -5.45 -53.46 28.57
C ALA A 175 -6.44 -52.64 29.41
N MET A 176 -6.65 -53.04 30.67
CA MET A 176 -7.51 -52.31 31.60
C MET A 176 -7.05 -50.86 31.80
N ARG A 177 -5.73 -50.63 31.90
CA ARG A 177 -5.16 -49.28 32.00
C ARG A 177 -5.45 -48.44 30.76
N SER A 178 -5.32 -49.02 29.56
CA SER A 178 -5.67 -48.35 28.30
C SER A 178 -7.12 -47.86 28.31
N ILE A 179 -8.05 -48.77 28.65
CA ILE A 179 -9.50 -48.51 28.73
C ILE A 179 -9.83 -47.43 29.77
N VAL A 180 -9.16 -47.46 30.94
CA VAL A 180 -9.37 -46.43 31.98
C VAL A 180 -8.88 -45.07 31.51
N VAL A 181 -7.72 -45.00 30.85
CA VAL A 181 -7.17 -43.74 30.34
C VAL A 181 -8.06 -43.14 29.25
N SER A 182 -8.53 -43.96 28.31
CA SER A 182 -9.43 -43.52 27.25
C SER A 182 -10.80 -43.11 27.79
N TYR A 183 -11.38 -43.85 28.76
CA TYR A 183 -12.59 -43.45 29.47
C TYR A 183 -12.42 -42.09 30.17
N LEU A 184 -11.30 -41.85 30.84
CA LEU A 184 -11.01 -40.56 31.49
C LEU A 184 -10.86 -39.43 30.47
N ALA A 185 -10.25 -39.69 29.31
CA ALA A 185 -10.12 -38.72 28.24
C ALA A 185 -11.51 -38.31 27.70
N VAL A 186 -12.39 -39.29 27.47
CA VAL A 186 -13.77 -39.05 27.05
C VAL A 186 -14.56 -38.32 28.14
N LYS A 187 -14.43 -38.72 29.40
CA LYS A 187 -15.09 -38.04 30.54
C LYS A 187 -14.66 -36.57 30.70
N LYS A 188 -13.44 -36.22 30.30
CA LYS A 188 -12.94 -34.83 30.34
C LYS A 188 -13.40 -33.99 29.15
N PHE A 189 -13.81 -34.59 28.04
CA PHE A 189 -14.20 -33.85 26.82
C PHE A 189 -15.25 -32.75 27.07
N PRO A 190 -16.34 -32.98 27.83
CA PRO A 190 -17.33 -31.94 28.12
C PRO A 190 -16.77 -30.70 28.83
N THR A 191 -15.68 -30.86 29.60
CA THR A 191 -15.06 -29.74 30.33
C THR A 191 -14.19 -28.84 29.46
N VAL A 192 -13.75 -29.36 28.31
CA VAL A 192 -12.88 -28.65 27.34
C VAL A 192 -13.69 -28.09 26.18
N PHE A 193 -14.87 -28.67 25.91
CA PHE A 193 -15.73 -28.25 24.81
C PHE A 193 -16.41 -26.89 25.11
N PRO A 194 -16.49 -25.95 24.16
CA PRO A 194 -17.02 -24.60 24.40
C PRO A 194 -18.47 -24.54 24.92
N GLN A 195 -19.29 -25.56 24.62
CA GLN A 195 -20.69 -25.66 25.05
C GLN A 195 -20.94 -26.96 25.81
N PRO A 196 -20.67 -27.02 27.12
CA PRO A 196 -20.77 -28.25 27.90
C PRO A 196 -22.20 -28.84 27.93
N ASP A 197 -23.23 -27.99 27.84
CA ASP A 197 -24.65 -28.37 27.87
C ASP A 197 -25.20 -28.80 26.50
N HIS A 198 -24.34 -29.05 25.51
CA HIS A 198 -24.77 -29.42 24.17
C HIS A 198 -25.62 -30.71 24.19
N PRO A 199 -26.76 -30.78 23.46
CA PRO A 199 -27.67 -31.94 23.51
C PRO A 199 -26.99 -33.29 23.23
N MET A 200 -26.04 -33.33 22.29
CA MET A 200 -25.26 -34.55 22.00
C MET A 200 -24.26 -34.94 23.08
N ILE A 201 -23.86 -34.04 23.97
CA ILE A 201 -23.03 -34.42 25.13
C ILE A 201 -23.95 -34.99 26.21
N THR A 202 -25.08 -34.33 26.47
CA THR A 202 -26.08 -34.72 27.45
C THR A 202 -26.68 -36.10 27.15
N SER A 203 -26.94 -36.42 25.87
CA SER A 203 -27.45 -37.74 25.47
C SER A 203 -26.50 -38.90 25.80
N GLN A 204 -25.20 -38.63 25.93
CA GLN A 204 -24.16 -39.63 26.17
C GLN A 204 -23.88 -39.89 27.65
N VAL A 205 -24.48 -39.10 28.56
CA VAL A 205 -24.25 -39.22 30.01
C VAL A 205 -24.67 -40.60 30.53
N SER A 206 -25.77 -41.15 30.04
CA SER A 206 -26.24 -42.50 30.39
C SER A 206 -25.26 -43.58 29.91
N ARG A 207 -24.77 -43.48 28.67
CA ARG A 207 -23.74 -44.39 28.10
C ARG A 207 -22.45 -44.35 28.91
N LEU A 208 -21.97 -43.17 29.30
CA LEU A 208 -20.81 -43.03 30.19
C LEU A 208 -21.03 -43.64 31.58
N GLY A 209 -22.27 -43.59 32.09
CA GLY A 209 -22.66 -44.28 33.32
C GLY A 209 -22.58 -45.80 33.17
N ASN A 210 -23.10 -46.34 32.06
CA ASN A 210 -23.06 -47.77 31.75
C ASN A 210 -21.61 -48.25 31.56
N LEU A 211 -20.80 -47.51 30.80
CA LEU A 211 -19.37 -47.78 30.65
C LEU A 211 -18.65 -47.83 31.99
N ARG A 212 -18.93 -46.88 32.90
CA ARG A 212 -18.38 -46.89 34.26
C ARG A 212 -18.75 -48.16 35.02
N THR A 213 -20.02 -48.58 34.95
CA THR A 213 -20.47 -49.81 35.62
C THR A 213 -19.83 -51.06 35.04
N SER A 214 -19.67 -51.14 33.72
CA SER A 214 -19.04 -52.28 33.03
C SER A 214 -17.52 -52.33 33.26
N ILE A 215 -16.84 -51.18 33.31
CA ILE A 215 -15.44 -51.08 33.73
C ILE A 215 -15.28 -51.58 35.17
N ASN A 216 -16.14 -51.13 36.09
CA ASN A 216 -16.08 -51.53 37.49
C ASN A 216 -16.35 -53.03 37.69
N SER A 217 -17.33 -53.60 36.96
CA SER A 217 -17.61 -55.04 37.03
C SER A 217 -16.44 -55.86 36.50
N ARG A 218 -15.82 -55.44 35.40
CA ARG A 218 -14.66 -56.12 34.83
C ARG A 218 -13.42 -56.03 35.70
N MET A 219 -13.11 -54.85 36.24
CA MET A 219 -12.03 -54.68 37.21
C MET A 219 -12.25 -55.54 38.46
N LYS A 220 -13.51 -55.71 38.90
CA LYS A 220 -13.85 -56.58 40.03
C LYS A 220 -13.59 -58.05 39.71
N SER A 221 -13.95 -58.52 38.52
CA SER A 221 -13.62 -59.89 38.08
C SER A 221 -12.11 -60.10 37.99
N LEU A 222 -11.37 -59.15 37.40
CA LEU A 222 -9.90 -59.20 37.34
C LEU A 222 -9.26 -59.20 38.74
N MET A 223 -9.79 -58.45 39.69
CA MET A 223 -9.31 -58.45 41.09
C MET A 223 -9.48 -59.80 41.80
N ALA A 224 -10.49 -60.59 41.44
CA ALA A 224 -10.72 -61.92 42.00
C ALA A 224 -9.69 -62.95 41.51
N GLU A 225 -9.20 -62.79 40.28
CA GLU A 225 -8.27 -63.71 39.61
C GLU A 225 -6.79 -63.27 39.69
N ALA A 226 -6.53 -62.01 40.06
CA ALA A 226 -5.18 -61.42 40.03
C ALA A 226 -4.25 -61.87 41.17
N GLU A 227 -2.95 -61.90 40.87
CA GLU A 227 -1.87 -62.09 41.84
C GLU A 227 -1.69 -60.85 42.75
N PRO A 228 -1.05 -60.96 43.93
CA PRO A 228 -0.90 -59.84 44.88
C PRO A 228 -0.25 -58.58 44.31
N CYS A 229 0.71 -58.72 43.39
CA CYS A 229 1.37 -57.58 42.74
C CYS A 229 0.43 -56.82 41.81
N ASP A 230 -0.44 -57.54 41.11
CA ASP A 230 -1.38 -57.01 40.13
C ASP A 230 -2.56 -56.28 40.80
N LYS A 231 -2.92 -56.71 42.02
CA LYS A 231 -3.94 -56.03 42.84
C LYS A 231 -3.56 -54.60 43.18
N TYR A 232 -2.27 -54.29 43.36
CA TYR A 232 -1.83 -52.92 43.63
C TYR A 232 -2.09 -51.99 42.43
N GLU A 233 -1.74 -52.43 41.22
CA GLU A 233 -2.00 -51.68 39.98
C GLU A 233 -3.50 -51.47 39.75
N LEU A 234 -4.32 -52.49 40.01
CA LEU A 234 -5.77 -52.38 39.91
C LEU A 234 -6.35 -51.36 40.92
N ILE A 235 -5.82 -51.29 42.15
CA ILE A 235 -6.19 -50.25 43.12
C ILE A 235 -5.81 -48.85 42.62
N LEU A 236 -4.64 -48.68 41.99
CA LEU A 236 -4.26 -47.41 41.39
C LEU A 236 -5.22 -47.00 40.27
N LEU A 237 -5.66 -47.95 39.44
CA LEU A 237 -6.67 -47.69 38.41
C LEU A 237 -8.03 -47.28 39.02
N TYR A 238 -8.47 -47.94 40.10
CA TYR A 238 -9.68 -47.51 40.84
C TYR A 238 -9.54 -46.08 41.40
N ARG A 239 -8.33 -45.71 41.86
CA ARG A 239 -8.04 -44.34 42.28
C ARG A 239 -8.16 -43.35 41.13
N HIS A 240 -7.63 -43.66 39.95
CA HIS A 240 -7.75 -42.80 38.77
C HIS A 240 -9.21 -42.63 38.32
N LEU A 241 -10.05 -43.64 38.49
CA LEU A 241 -11.50 -43.55 38.20
C LEU A 241 -12.28 -42.74 39.26
N GLY A 242 -11.70 -42.56 40.46
CA GLY A 242 -12.35 -41.94 41.63
C GLY A 242 -13.15 -42.90 42.51
N GLU A 243 -12.94 -44.22 42.34
CA GLU A 243 -13.75 -45.31 42.93
C GLU A 243 -12.97 -46.15 43.95
N ILE A 244 -12.10 -45.51 44.74
CA ILE A 244 -11.23 -46.20 45.72
C ILE A 244 -12.05 -47.07 46.69
N LYS A 245 -13.26 -46.63 47.06
CA LYS A 245 -14.16 -47.40 47.95
C LYS A 245 -14.57 -48.74 47.35
N GLU A 246 -14.85 -48.80 46.05
CA GLU A 246 -15.19 -50.04 45.36
C GLU A 246 -13.96 -50.95 45.19
N GLY A 247 -12.78 -50.36 44.92
CA GLY A 247 -11.51 -51.09 44.88
C GLY A 247 -11.09 -51.71 46.22
N ILE A 248 -11.39 -51.06 47.34
CA ILE A 248 -11.14 -51.62 48.68
C ILE A 248 -12.16 -52.72 49.01
N LYS A 249 -13.42 -52.57 48.58
CA LYS A 249 -14.45 -53.61 48.75
C LYS A 249 -14.14 -54.87 47.95
N SER A 250 -13.56 -54.75 46.75
CA SER A 250 -13.19 -55.91 45.93
C SER A 250 -11.94 -56.65 46.41
N LEU A 251 -11.22 -56.10 47.41
CA LEU A 251 -10.08 -56.75 48.05
C LEU A 251 -10.49 -57.71 49.19
N LYS A 252 -11.71 -57.57 49.72
CA LYS A 252 -12.27 -58.40 50.80
C LYS A 252 -12.98 -59.62 50.24
#